data_AF-A0AAE1UJL8-F1
#
_entry.id   AF-A0AAE1UJL8-F1
#
_cell.length_a   1.000
_cell.length_b   1.000
_cell.length_c   1.000
_cell.angle_alpha   90.00
_cell.angle_beta   90.00
_cell.angle_gamma   90.00
#
_symmetry.space_group_name_H-M   'P 1'
#
loop_
_entity.id
_entity.type
_entity.pdbx_description
1 polymer ?
#
loop_
_entity_poly.entity_id
_entity_poly.type
_entity_poly.pdbx_seq_one_letter_code
_entity_poly.pdbx_strand_id
1 'polypeptide(L)'
;MGGQLDLDIIKGVLRRPLGPLCGFISQFAVMPLITFGMGELFFPDPLYRLGLFTLGSSPGGIMSNFWTLIFNGDINLSITMTAVSTIAAMEWF
;
A
#
# COMPACT_ATOMS: atom_id res chain seq x y z
N MET A 1 -0.09 -3.62 14.09
CA MET A 1 0.32 -4.43 12.93
C MET A 1 1.01 -5.71 13.37
N GLY A 2 2.16 -5.68 14.07
CA GLY A 2 2.92 -6.88 14.46
C GLY A 2 2.18 -7.94 15.31
N GLY A 3 1.28 -7.54 16.22
CA GLY A 3 0.53 -8.49 17.08
C GLY A 3 -0.69 -9.17 16.41
N GLN A 4 -1.04 -8.79 15.18
CA GLN A 4 -2.16 -9.35 14.40
C GLN A 4 -1.67 -10.20 13.21
N LEU A 5 -0.36 -10.39 13.11
CA LEU A 5 0.29 -11.12 12.03
C LEU A 5 0.41 -12.59 12.43
N ASP A 6 -0.54 -13.39 11.95
CA ASP A 6 -0.44 -14.84 11.99
C ASP A 6 0.27 -15.34 10.72
N LEU A 7 1.37 -16.07 10.89
CA LEU A 7 2.21 -16.54 9.79
C LEU A 7 1.47 -17.55 8.88
N ASP A 8 0.50 -18.29 9.42
CA ASP A 8 -0.29 -19.24 8.64
C ASP A 8 -1.27 -18.51 7.70
N ILE A 9 -1.79 -17.36 8.13
CA ILE A 9 -2.64 -16.49 7.30
C ILE A 9 -1.85 -15.91 6.13
N ILE A 10 -0.64 -15.40 6.37
CA ILE A 10 0.25 -14.88 5.32
C ILE A 10 0.53 -15.96 4.28
N LYS A 11 0.82 -17.19 4.74
CA LYS A 11 1.13 -18.34 3.88
C LYS A 11 -0.08 -18.76 3.04
N GLY A 12 -1.30 -18.67 3.59
CA GLY A 12 -2.54 -18.92 2.89
C GLY A 12 -2.83 -17.88 1.80
N VAL A 13 -2.59 -16.60 2.08
CA VAL A 13 -2.77 -15.50 1.13
C VAL A 13 -1.73 -15.54 0.01
N LEU A 14 -0.46 -15.87 0.32
CA LEU A 14 0.61 -16.06 -0.67
C LEU A 14 0.34 -17.22 -1.64
N ARG A 15 -0.47 -18.22 -1.26
CA ARG A 15 -0.91 -19.28 -2.19
C ARG A 15 -1.90 -18.79 -3.25
N ARG A 16 -2.48 -17.60 -3.10
CA ARG A 16 -3.37 -16.96 -4.09
C ARG A 16 -2.75 -15.63 -4.54
N PRO A 17 -1.69 -15.67 -5.38
CA PRO A 17 -0.83 -14.51 -5.64
C PRO A 17 -1.52 -13.37 -6.42
N LEU A 18 -2.65 -13.62 -7.09
CA LEU A 18 -3.32 -12.61 -7.91
C LEU A 18 -3.79 -11.38 -7.09
N GLY A 19 -4.30 -11.59 -5.87
CA GLY A 19 -4.74 -10.49 -5.00
C GLY A 19 -3.58 -9.61 -4.52
N PRO A 20 -2.55 -10.20 -3.88
CA PRO A 20 -1.35 -9.48 -3.44
C PRO A 20 -0.59 -8.82 -4.60
N LEU A 21 -0.51 -9.45 -5.77
CA LEU A 21 0.19 -8.86 -6.91
C LEU A 21 -0.55 -7.62 -7.44
N CYS A 22 -1.88 -7.70 -7.61
CA CYS A 22 -2.69 -6.57 -8.04
C CYS A 22 -2.62 -5.40 -7.06
N GLY A 23 -2.67 -5.67 -5.75
CA GLY A 23 -2.55 -4.61 -4.74
C GLY A 23 -1.14 -4.01 -4.67
N PHE A 24 -0.09 -4.79 -4.96
CA PHE A 24 1.28 -4.30 -4.95
C PHE A 24 1.51 -3.39 -6.15
N ILE A 25 1.05 -3.81 -7.33
CA ILE A 25 1.10 -3.00 -8.55
C ILE A 25 0.29 -1.71 -8.37
N SER A 26 -0.90 -1.76 -7.79
CA SER A 26 -1.69 -0.55 -7.57
C SER A 26 -1.03 0.41 -6.56
N GLN A 27 -0.42 -0.13 -5.50
CA GLN A 27 0.17 0.68 -4.44
C GLN A 27 1.53 1.28 -4.83
N PHE A 28 2.36 0.56 -5.60
CA PHE A 28 3.71 1.01 -5.98
C PHE A 28 3.85 1.51 -7.42
N ALA A 29 2.88 1.27 -8.30
CA ALA A 29 2.88 1.84 -9.65
C ALA A 29 1.78 2.89 -9.82
N VAL A 30 0.53 2.58 -9.47
CA VAL A 30 -0.61 3.46 -9.78
C VAL A 30 -0.62 4.71 -8.88
N MET A 31 -0.43 4.56 -7.57
CA MET A 31 -0.37 5.70 -6.64
C MET A 31 0.72 6.73 -6.99
N PRO A 32 2.00 6.35 -7.20
CA PRO A 32 3.03 7.34 -7.57
C PRO A 32 2.80 7.97 -8.94
N LEU A 33 2.23 7.26 -9.91
CA LEU A 33 1.84 7.84 -11.20
C LEU A 33 0.75 8.90 -11.05
N ILE A 34 -0.26 8.65 -10.21
CA ILE A 34 -1.33 9.60 -9.94
C ILE A 34 -0.80 10.81 -9.19
N THR A 35 0.00 10.63 -8.13
CA THR A 35 0.54 11.75 -7.36
C THR A 35 1.54 12.58 -8.15
N PHE A 36 2.32 11.97 -9.04
CA PHE A 36 3.19 12.69 -9.97
C PHE A 36 2.37 13.53 -10.97
N GLY A 37 1.35 12.94 -11.61
CA GLY A 37 0.48 13.65 -12.55
C GLY A 37 -0.30 14.80 -11.89
N MET A 38 -0.82 14.59 -10.67
CA MET A 38 -1.47 15.63 -9.89
C MET A 38 -0.49 16.72 -9.44
N GLY A 39 0.75 16.32 -9.08
CA GLY A 39 1.83 17.24 -8.73
C GLY A 39 2.16 18.21 -9.86
N GLU A 40 2.30 17.69 -11.09
CA GLU A 40 2.55 18.52 -12.28
C GLU A 40 1.38 19.46 -12.60
N LEU A 41 0.14 19.00 -12.44
CA LEU A 41 -1.05 19.77 -12.82
C LEU A 41 -1.44 20.87 -11.83
N PHE A 42 -1.33 20.61 -10.52
CA PHE A 42 -1.89 21.48 -9.48
C PHE A 42 -0.87 22.27 -8.67
N PHE A 43 0.39 21.81 -8.58
CA PHE A 43 1.40 22.45 -7.75
C PHE A 43 2.53 23.01 -8.63
N PRO A 44 2.76 24.33 -8.64
CA PRO A 44 3.90 24.91 -9.37
C PRO A 44 5.22 24.81 -8.59
N ASP A 45 5.14 24.72 -7.26
CA ASP A 45 6.32 24.66 -6.39
C ASP A 45 6.79 23.19 -6.23
N PRO A 46 8.06 22.90 -6.57
CA PRO A 46 8.64 21.57 -6.54
C PRO A 46 8.66 20.93 -5.15
N LEU A 47 8.62 21.71 -4.06
CA LEU A 47 8.62 21.18 -2.70
C LEU A 47 7.30 20.46 -2.39
N TYR A 48 6.16 21.02 -2.84
CA TYR A 48 4.85 20.38 -2.68
C TYR A 48 4.69 19.15 -3.58
N ARG A 49 5.28 19.18 -4.78
CA ARG A 49 5.33 18.00 -5.67
C ARG A 49 6.06 16.84 -5.02
N LEU A 50 7.22 17.11 -4.42
CA LEU A 50 8.01 16.10 -3.72
C LEU A 50 7.26 15.54 -2.50
N GLY A 51 6.60 16.41 -1.73
CA GLY A 51 5.76 16.00 -0.60
C GLY A 51 4.62 15.08 -1.03
N LEU A 52 3.92 15.43 -2.10
CA LEU A 52 2.81 14.64 -2.65
C LEU A 52 3.28 13.28 -3.22
N PHE A 53 4.42 13.27 -3.91
CA PHE A 53 5.04 12.05 -4.42
C PHE A 53 5.45 11.11 -3.29
N THR A 54 6.09 11.64 -2.24
CA THR A 54 6.51 10.87 -1.06
C THR A 54 5.29 10.31 -0.30
N LEU A 55 4.22 11.09 -0.16
CA LEU A 55 2.94 10.65 0.41
C LEU A 55 2.32 9.50 -0.40
N GLY A 56 2.33 9.59 -1.74
CA GLY A 56 1.78 8.54 -2.60
C GLY A 56 2.63 7.27 -2.65
N SER A 57 3.94 7.38 -2.42
CA SER A 57 4.88 6.26 -2.45
C SER A 57 5.03 5.56 -1.10
N SER A 58 4.42 6.10 -0.04
CA SER A 58 4.48 5.52 1.30
C SER A 58 3.64 4.24 1.39
N PRO A 59 4.09 3.21 2.14
CA PRO A 59 3.36 1.96 2.29
C PRO A 59 2.00 2.18 2.97
N GLY A 60 1.04 1.29 2.66
CA GLY A 60 -0.32 1.37 3.20
C GLY A 60 -0.37 1.35 4.74
N GLY A 61 -1.21 2.20 5.34
CA GLY A 61 -1.37 2.29 6.79
C GLY A 61 -2.51 1.44 7.35
N ILE A 62 -2.66 1.44 8.69
CA ILE A 62 -3.72 0.71 9.45
C ILE A 62 -5.14 1.05 8.98
N MET A 63 -5.35 2.26 8.44
CA MET A 63 -6.65 2.70 7.95
C MET A 63 -7.18 1.84 6.79
N SER A 64 -6.30 1.25 5.98
CA SER A 64 -6.69 0.35 4.87
C SER A 64 -7.41 -0.91 5.37
N ASN A 65 -6.99 -1.47 6.50
CA ASN A 65 -7.64 -2.62 7.14
C ASN A 65 -9.04 -2.26 7.65
N PHE A 66 -9.22 -1.04 8.16
CA PHE A 66 -10.50 -0.54 8.64
C PHE A 66 -11.51 -0.36 7.51
N TRP A 67 -11.09 0.24 6.39
CA TRP A 67 -11.93 0.35 5.20
C TRP A 67 -12.29 -1.02 4.61
N THR A 68 -11.34 -1.94 4.56
CA THR A 68 -11.60 -3.31 4.08
C THR A 68 -12.64 -4.02 4.94
N LEU A 69 -12.61 -3.85 6.27
CA LEU A 69 -13.63 -4.35 7.17
C LEU A 69 -15.02 -3.73 6.91
N ILE A 70 -15.09 -2.40 6.70
CA ILE A 70 -16.36 -1.71 6.41
C ILE A 70 -16.97 -2.19 5.09
N PHE A 71 -16.14 -2.36 4.06
CA PHE A 71 -16.58 -2.83 2.75
C PHE A 71 -16.73 -4.35 2.65
N ASN A 72 -16.64 -5.08 3.79
CA ASN A 72 -16.77 -6.53 3.85
C ASN A 72 -15.76 -7.27 2.93
N GLY A 73 -14.59 -6.67 2.73
CA GLY A 73 -13.50 -7.21 1.95
C GLY A 73 -12.63 -8.18 2.76
N ASP A 74 -11.65 -8.79 2.10
CA ASP A 74 -10.75 -9.74 2.73
C ASP A 74 -9.72 -9.04 3.63
N ILE A 75 -10.00 -9.01 4.92
CA ILE A 75 -9.15 -8.37 5.95
C ILE A 75 -7.79 -9.09 6.06
N ASN A 76 -7.78 -10.42 5.87
CA ASN A 76 -6.54 -11.20 5.91
C ASN A 76 -5.62 -10.83 4.75
N LEU A 77 -6.20 -10.60 3.57
CA LEU A 77 -5.48 -10.06 2.42
C LEU A 77 -4.93 -8.66 2.72
N SER A 78 -5.75 -7.74 3.26
CA SER A 78 -5.33 -6.36 3.59
C SER A 78 -4.18 -6.30 4.61
N ILE A 79 -4.25 -7.12 5.66
CA ILE A 79 -3.18 -7.21 6.67
C ILE A 79 -1.89 -7.76 6.04
N THR A 80 -2.00 -8.80 5.21
CA THR A 80 -0.84 -9.38 4.51
C THR A 80 -0.20 -8.36 3.56
N MET A 81 -1.00 -7.62 2.79
CA MET A 81 -0.52 -6.57 1.89
C MET A 81 0.17 -5.43 2.64
N THR A 82 -0.39 -5.02 3.78
CA THR A 82 0.22 -3.97 4.60
C THR A 82 1.56 -4.42 5.20
N ALA A 83 1.64 -5.67 5.64
CA ALA A 83 2.88 -6.24 6.16
C ALA A 83 3.96 -6.35 5.07
N VAL A 84 3.59 -6.86 3.88
CA VAL A 84 4.51 -6.98 2.74
C VAL A 84 4.97 -5.61 2.24
N SER A 85 4.07 -4.63 2.12
CA SER A 85 4.43 -3.26 1.71
C SER A 85 5.31 -2.55 2.74
N THR A 86 5.10 -2.79 4.04
CA THR A 86 5.98 -2.25 5.10
C THR A 86 7.38 -2.85 5.03
N ILE A 87 7.50 -4.17 4.80
CA ILE A 87 8.80 -4.82 4.61
C ILE A 87 9.48 -4.33 3.32
N ALA A 88 8.73 -4.21 2.21
CA ALA A 88 9.25 -3.70 0.95
C ALA A 88 9.71 -2.23 1.07
N ALA A 89 9.00 -1.41 1.84
CA ALA A 89 9.41 -0.04 2.14
C ALA A 89 10.66 0.01 3.04
N MET A 90 10.86 -0.96 3.92
CA MET A 90 12.09 -1.08 4.72
C MET A 90 13.31 -1.47 3.87
N GLU A 91 13.15 -2.27 2.80
CA GLU A 91 14.26 -2.55 1.86
C GLU A 91 14.66 -1.35 0.98
N TRP A 92 13.86 -0.28 0.96
CA TRP A 92 14.12 0.93 0.18
C TRP A 92 14.98 1.99 0.91
N PHE A 93 15.59 1.65 2.05
CA PHE A 93 16.49 2.52 2.84
C PHE A 93 17.77 1.79 3.25
#